data_AF-A0A0J0YT15-F1
#
_entry.id   AF-A0A0J0YT15-F1
#
_cell.length_a   1.000
_cell.length_b   1.000
_cell.length_c   1.000
_cell.angle_alpha   90.00
_cell.angle_beta   90.00
_cell.angle_gamma   90.00
#
_symmetry.space_group_name_H-M   'P 1'
#
loop_
_entity.id
_entity.type
_entity.pdbx_description
1 polymer ?
#
loop_
_entity_poly.entity_id
_entity_poly.type
_entity_poly.pdbx_seq_one_letter_code
_entity_poly.pdbx_strand_id
1 'polypeptide(L)'
;MALKLKKKQEIEARWVDYKDGDETLARFLIKPIEDSRYQVAVERNQIGTRADGVTIDNIADDARPFLEKDAEAVARYLLVDWDGVEDADGNAIKYSPETAYEVLTKTQIGLVLWAWIKEQAEAIQAEAYKDRDELVKKPLNGTNGKPVVSKA
;
A
#
# COMPACT_ATOMS: atom_id res chain seq x y z
N MET A 1 -11.72 -31.52 7.08
CA MET A 1 -11.22 -30.48 8.02
C MET A 1 -12.19 -29.31 8.00
N ALA A 2 -12.61 -28.78 9.15
CA ALA A 2 -13.50 -27.62 9.20
C ALA A 2 -12.66 -26.34 9.28
N LEU A 3 -12.78 -25.46 8.27
CA LEU A 3 -12.08 -24.19 8.22
C LEU A 3 -12.84 -23.16 9.08
N LYS A 4 -12.22 -22.62 10.12
CA LYS A 4 -12.79 -21.50 10.89
C LYS A 4 -12.38 -20.18 10.21
N LEU A 5 -13.31 -19.55 9.52
CA LEU A 5 -13.10 -18.25 8.89
C LEU A 5 -13.16 -17.14 9.95
N LYS A 6 -12.11 -16.34 10.07
CA LYS A 6 -12.14 -15.05 10.79
C LYS A 6 -12.34 -13.94 9.77
N LYS A 7 -13.09 -12.89 10.14
CA LYS A 7 -13.27 -11.70 9.29
C LYS A 7 -11.89 -11.10 8.98
N LYS A 8 -11.61 -10.78 7.71
CA LYS A 8 -10.38 -10.06 7.31
C LYS A 8 -10.38 -8.73 8.07
N GLN A 9 -9.33 -8.49 8.85
CA GLN A 9 -9.13 -7.21 9.52
C GLN A 9 -8.79 -6.16 8.45
N GLU A 10 -9.42 -5.01 8.54
CA GLU A 10 -9.09 -3.87 7.71
C GLU A 10 -7.82 -3.23 8.27
N ILE A 11 -6.82 -3.08 7.42
CA ILE A 11 -5.53 -2.48 7.77
C ILE A 11 -5.57 -1.05 7.24
N GLU A 12 -5.40 -0.09 8.12
CA GLU A 12 -5.52 1.33 7.80
C GLU A 12 -4.27 1.86 7.08
N ALA A 13 -4.43 2.98 6.37
CA ALA A 13 -3.32 3.70 5.77
C ALA A 13 -2.44 4.34 6.85
N ARG A 14 -1.13 4.50 6.55
CA ARG A 14 -0.17 5.10 7.46
C ARG A 14 0.65 6.18 6.76
N TRP A 15 0.91 7.27 7.47
CA TRP A 15 1.89 8.27 7.05
C TRP A 15 3.30 7.70 7.16
N VAL A 16 4.06 7.78 6.07
CA VAL A 16 5.45 7.34 5.99
C VAL A 16 6.30 8.49 5.46
N ASP A 17 7.42 8.73 6.13
CA ASP A 17 8.38 9.77 5.76
C ASP A 17 9.30 9.26 4.65
N TYR A 18 9.42 10.02 3.57
CA TYR A 18 10.42 9.86 2.53
C TYR A 18 11.64 10.71 2.88
N LYS A 19 12.78 10.06 3.08
CA LYS A 19 13.98 10.67 3.68
C LYS A 19 15.21 10.58 2.79
N ASP A 20 16.08 11.56 2.91
CA ASP A 20 17.48 11.50 2.48
C ASP A 20 18.37 11.68 3.71
N GLY A 21 18.95 10.58 4.19
CA GLY A 21 19.60 10.54 5.51
C GLY A 21 18.62 10.84 6.65
N ASP A 22 18.90 11.89 7.43
CA ASP A 22 18.06 12.32 8.55
C ASP A 22 16.98 13.34 8.15
N GLU A 23 17.05 13.88 6.93
CA GLU A 23 16.11 14.89 6.44
C GLU A 23 14.86 14.24 5.85
N THR A 24 13.68 14.67 6.30
CA THR A 24 12.39 14.30 5.69
C THR A 24 12.10 15.23 4.53
N LEU A 25 12.18 14.69 3.31
CA LEU A 25 11.90 15.44 2.08
C LEU A 25 10.40 15.56 1.82
N ALA A 26 9.64 14.50 2.08
CA ALA A 26 8.19 14.46 1.89
C ALA A 26 7.56 13.39 2.78
N ARG A 27 6.24 13.39 2.88
CA ARG A 27 5.47 12.36 3.59
C ARG A 27 4.34 11.85 2.72
N PHE A 28 4.06 10.57 2.81
CA PHE A 28 3.03 9.91 2.00
C PHE A 28 2.10 9.09 2.90
N LEU A 29 0.78 9.24 2.72
CA LEU A 29 -0.22 8.42 3.38
C LEU A 29 -0.50 7.19 2.52
N ILE A 30 -0.01 6.03 2.95
CA ILE A 30 0.06 4.81 2.13
C ILE A 30 -0.82 3.72 2.72
N LYS A 31 -1.61 3.06 1.89
CA LYS A 31 -2.40 1.87 2.22
C LYS A 31 -1.57 0.59 2.16
N PRO A 32 -2.00 -0.48 2.86
CA PRO A 32 -1.38 -1.80 2.75
C PRO A 32 -1.45 -2.34 1.31
N ILE A 33 -0.45 -3.14 0.92
CA ILE A 33 -0.35 -3.70 -0.44
C ILE A 33 -1.55 -4.58 -0.81
N GLU A 34 -2.25 -5.21 0.14
CA GLU A 34 -3.45 -6.01 -0.13
C GLU A 34 -4.76 -5.20 -0.15
N ASP A 35 -4.72 -3.88 -0.36
CA ASP A 35 -5.94 -3.11 -0.65
C ASP A 35 -6.70 -3.76 -1.81
N SER A 36 -7.98 -4.04 -1.60
CA SER A 36 -8.78 -4.83 -2.53
C SER A 36 -8.90 -4.20 -3.91
N ARG A 37 -8.90 -2.86 -4.00
CA ARG A 37 -8.99 -2.16 -5.28
C ARG A 37 -7.66 -2.19 -6.00
N TYR A 38 -6.55 -2.04 -5.27
CA TYR A 38 -5.22 -2.21 -5.84
C TYR A 38 -5.02 -3.63 -6.39
N GLN A 39 -5.40 -4.66 -5.64
CA GLN A 39 -5.28 -6.06 -6.09
C GLN A 39 -6.11 -6.33 -7.35
N VAL A 40 -7.34 -5.84 -7.43
CA VAL A 40 -8.16 -5.92 -8.65
C VAL A 40 -7.50 -5.19 -9.83
N ALA A 41 -6.84 -4.06 -9.59
CA ALA A 41 -6.11 -3.33 -10.64
C ALA A 41 -4.89 -4.12 -11.13
N VAL A 42 -4.12 -4.75 -10.23
CA VAL A 42 -2.98 -5.61 -10.57
C VAL A 42 -3.43 -6.82 -11.40
N GLU A 43 -4.50 -7.50 -10.98
CA GLU A 43 -5.07 -8.63 -11.73
C GLU A 43 -5.48 -8.21 -13.15
N ARG A 44 -6.17 -7.08 -13.29
CA ARG A 44 -6.55 -6.53 -14.60
C ARG A 44 -5.34 -6.18 -15.46
N ASN A 45 -4.30 -5.61 -14.87
CA ASN A 45 -3.07 -5.27 -15.57
C ASN A 45 -2.35 -6.52 -16.09
N GLN A 46 -2.29 -7.59 -15.27
CA GLN A 46 -1.73 -8.88 -15.66
C GLN A 46 -2.53 -9.56 -16.77
N ILE A 47 -3.88 -9.48 -16.73
CA ILE A 47 -4.75 -10.02 -17.78
C ILE A 47 -4.52 -9.28 -19.10
N GLY A 48 -4.48 -7.94 -19.08
CA GLY A 48 -4.22 -7.14 -20.27
C GLY A 48 -2.87 -7.46 -20.90
N THR A 49 -1.82 -7.57 -20.10
CA THR A 49 -0.47 -7.92 -20.58
C THR A 49 -0.43 -9.29 -21.28
N ARG A 50 -1.24 -10.26 -20.83
CA ARG A 50 -1.34 -11.56 -21.50
C ARG A 50 -2.09 -11.50 -22.83
N ALA A 51 -3.03 -10.56 -22.97
CA ALA A 51 -3.78 -10.36 -24.20
C ALA A 51 -2.92 -9.68 -25.28
N ASP A 52 -2.06 -8.74 -24.89
CA ASP A 52 -1.12 -8.03 -25.78
C ASP A 52 0.02 -8.93 -26.29
N GLY A 53 0.21 -10.11 -25.69
CA GLY A 53 1.29 -11.04 -25.99
C GLY A 53 2.58 -10.74 -25.22
N VAL A 54 3.53 -11.66 -25.28
CA VAL A 54 4.84 -11.54 -24.56
C VAL A 54 6.02 -11.26 -25.50
N THR A 55 5.73 -11.05 -26.78
CA THR A 55 6.70 -10.80 -27.83
C THR A 55 6.99 -9.31 -27.95
N ILE A 56 8.24 -8.96 -28.25
CA ILE A 56 8.68 -7.55 -28.38
C ILE A 56 8.41 -7.02 -29.80
N ASP A 57 8.18 -7.91 -30.76
CA ASP A 57 7.70 -7.56 -32.10
C ASP A 57 6.18 -7.36 -32.13
N ASN A 58 5.72 -6.42 -32.98
CA ASN A 58 4.31 -6.11 -33.23
C ASN A 58 3.52 -5.60 -32.01
N ILE A 59 4.17 -4.85 -31.12
CA ILE A 59 3.50 -4.12 -30.03
C ILE A 59 2.49 -3.14 -30.63
N ALA A 60 1.26 -3.15 -30.12
CA ALA A 60 0.22 -2.22 -30.57
C ALA A 60 0.61 -0.76 -30.29
N ASP A 61 0.23 0.17 -31.18
CA ASP A 61 0.58 1.60 -31.07
C ASP A 61 0.05 2.25 -29.78
N ASP A 62 -1.02 1.71 -29.19
CA ASP A 62 -1.64 2.18 -27.94
C ASP A 62 -1.25 1.35 -26.71
N ALA A 63 -0.29 0.42 -26.85
CA ALA A 63 0.17 -0.40 -25.75
C ALA A 63 0.90 0.47 -24.70
N ARG A 64 0.31 0.54 -23.50
CA ARG A 64 0.98 1.18 -22.35
C ARG A 64 1.88 0.18 -21.60
N PRO A 65 3.09 0.59 -21.18
CA PRO A 65 3.96 -0.24 -20.35
C PRO A 65 3.24 -0.74 -19.10
N PHE A 66 3.54 -1.99 -18.69
CA PHE A 66 3.01 -2.57 -17.45
C PHE A 66 3.23 -1.64 -16.25
N LEU A 67 4.41 -1.05 -16.17
CA LEU A 67 4.81 -0.16 -15.09
C LEU A 67 3.98 1.12 -15.04
N GLU A 68 3.64 1.70 -16.19
CA GLU A 68 2.77 2.87 -16.25
C GLU A 68 1.37 2.53 -15.72
N LYS A 69 0.81 1.38 -16.16
CA LYS A 69 -0.49 0.88 -15.67
C LYS A 69 -0.46 0.57 -14.16
N ASP A 70 0.65 0.04 -13.63
CA ASP A 70 0.80 -0.23 -12.19
C ASP A 70 1.01 1.06 -11.39
N ALA A 71 1.74 2.05 -11.92
CA ALA A 71 1.87 3.37 -11.30
C ALA A 71 0.52 4.08 -11.18
N GLU A 72 -0.34 3.96 -12.19
CA GLU A 72 -1.73 4.42 -12.10
C GLU A 72 -2.50 3.71 -10.97
N ALA A 73 -2.33 2.40 -10.83
CA ALA A 73 -2.95 1.64 -9.75
C ALA A 73 -2.43 2.08 -8.36
N VAL A 74 -1.13 2.32 -8.22
CA VAL A 74 -0.51 2.83 -6.98
C VAL A 74 -1.09 4.22 -6.64
N ALA A 75 -1.10 5.15 -7.59
CA ALA A 75 -1.62 6.50 -7.40
C ALA A 75 -3.11 6.52 -6.99
N ARG A 76 -3.92 5.62 -7.56
CA ARG A 76 -5.38 5.60 -7.31
C ARG A 76 -5.77 4.82 -6.05
N TYR A 77 -5.03 3.79 -5.69
CA TYR A 77 -5.50 2.80 -4.71
C TYR A 77 -4.56 2.55 -3.54
N LEU A 78 -3.26 2.83 -3.66
CA LEU A 78 -2.32 2.71 -2.53
C LEU A 78 -2.02 4.06 -1.90
N LEU A 79 -1.84 5.11 -2.68
CA LEU A 79 -1.62 6.44 -2.16
C LEU A 79 -2.97 7.08 -1.79
N VAL A 80 -3.01 7.77 -0.65
CA VAL A 80 -4.22 8.43 -0.13
C VAL A 80 -4.03 9.94 -0.02
N ASP A 81 -2.82 10.38 0.32
CA ASP A 81 -2.44 11.80 0.43
C ASP A 81 -0.91 11.94 0.48
N TRP A 82 -0.40 13.17 0.37
CA TRP A 82 1.01 13.49 0.61
C TRP A 82 1.18 14.87 1.26
N ASP A 83 2.39 15.14 1.76
CA ASP A 83 2.84 16.44 2.24
C ASP A 83 4.30 16.66 1.83
N GLY A 84 4.67 17.90 1.49
CA GLY A 84 6.04 18.26 1.06
C GLY A 84 6.41 17.90 -0.39
N VAL A 85 5.44 17.60 -1.26
CA VAL A 85 5.71 17.40 -2.69
C VAL A 85 5.62 18.75 -3.42
N GLU A 86 6.71 19.15 -4.07
CA GLU A 86 6.85 20.44 -4.75
C GLU A 86 7.29 20.27 -6.22
N ASP A 87 7.00 21.29 -7.05
CA ASP A 87 7.49 21.38 -8.42
C ASP A 87 8.92 21.98 -8.48
N ALA A 88 9.46 22.13 -9.70
CA ALA A 88 10.80 22.68 -9.90
C ALA A 88 10.96 24.16 -9.46
N ASP A 89 9.85 24.88 -9.33
CA ASP A 89 9.81 26.27 -8.90
C ASP A 89 9.56 26.40 -7.37
N GLY A 90 9.43 25.27 -6.66
CA GLY A 90 9.15 25.20 -5.22
C GLY A 90 7.67 25.41 -4.87
N ASN A 91 6.75 25.28 -5.83
CA ASN A 91 5.33 25.36 -5.53
C ASN A 91 4.81 23.99 -5.06
N ALA A 92 4.04 23.99 -3.98
CA ALA A 92 3.39 22.79 -3.47
C ALA A 92 2.43 22.18 -4.51
N ILE A 93 2.64 20.90 -4.83
CA ILE A 93 1.75 20.13 -5.68
C ILE A 93 0.68 19.51 -4.79
N LYS A 94 -0.58 19.89 -5.00
CA LYS A 94 -1.70 19.31 -4.27
C LYS A 94 -1.92 17.86 -4.69
N TYR A 95 -2.17 17.00 -3.71
CA TYR A 95 -2.54 15.61 -3.97
C TYR A 95 -3.91 15.50 -4.66
N SER A 96 -3.93 14.71 -5.73
CA SER A 96 -5.08 14.02 -6.29
C SER A 96 -4.59 12.72 -6.93
N PRO A 97 -5.47 11.75 -7.21
CA PRO A 97 -5.07 10.54 -7.94
C PRO A 97 -4.42 10.85 -9.30
N GLU A 98 -4.91 11.88 -9.98
CA GLU A 98 -4.37 12.34 -11.26
C GLU A 98 -2.98 12.98 -11.10
N THR A 99 -2.78 13.89 -10.15
CA THR A 99 -1.45 14.49 -9.93
C THR A 99 -0.46 13.47 -9.39
N ALA A 100 -0.89 12.52 -8.56
CA ALA A 100 -0.07 11.41 -8.11
C ALA A 100 0.37 10.53 -9.28
N TYR A 101 -0.53 10.20 -10.20
CA TYR A 101 -0.17 9.47 -11.41
C TYR A 101 0.86 10.23 -12.25
N GLU A 102 0.69 11.54 -12.42
CA GLU A 102 1.66 12.37 -13.14
C GLU A 102 3.02 12.42 -12.43
N VAL A 103 3.05 12.57 -11.11
CA VAL A 103 4.30 12.54 -10.33
C VAL A 103 5.02 11.21 -10.52
N LEU A 104 4.31 10.09 -10.44
CA LEU A 104 4.91 8.76 -10.55
C LEU A 104 5.38 8.40 -11.97
N THR A 105 4.85 9.04 -13.01
CA THR A 105 5.13 8.66 -14.42
C THR A 105 5.88 9.70 -15.23
N LYS A 106 5.76 10.99 -14.88
CA LYS A 106 6.29 12.11 -15.67
C LYS A 106 7.48 12.82 -15.01
N THR A 107 7.88 12.43 -13.80
CA THR A 107 9.02 13.05 -13.10
C THR A 107 10.23 12.12 -13.10
N GLN A 108 11.43 12.70 -12.93
CA GLN A 108 12.69 11.94 -12.92
C GLN A 108 12.77 10.94 -11.76
N ILE A 109 12.14 11.26 -10.63
CA ILE A 109 12.10 10.41 -9.43
C ILE A 109 10.88 9.48 -9.39
N GLY A 110 9.96 9.60 -10.35
CA GLY A 110 8.65 8.93 -10.32
C GLY A 110 8.75 7.41 -10.20
N LEU A 111 9.67 6.79 -10.93
CA LEU A 111 9.93 5.35 -10.86
C LEU A 111 10.43 4.93 -9.47
N VAL A 112 11.32 5.71 -8.87
CA VAL A 112 11.88 5.45 -7.54
C VAL A 112 10.79 5.59 -6.48
N LEU A 113 9.98 6.65 -6.55
CA LEU A 113 8.84 6.85 -5.67
C LEU A 113 7.81 5.74 -5.80
N TRP A 114 7.48 5.31 -7.02
CA TRP A 114 6.55 4.19 -7.24
C TRP A 114 7.04 2.91 -6.55
N ALA A 115 8.30 2.55 -6.74
CA ALA A 115 8.87 1.36 -6.13
C ALA A 115 8.88 1.47 -4.60
N TRP A 116 9.30 2.63 -4.08
CA TRP A 116 9.34 2.89 -2.65
C TRP A 116 7.95 2.83 -2.01
N ILE A 117 6.92 3.44 -2.63
CA ILE A 117 5.54 3.39 -2.10
C ILE A 117 5.06 1.94 -1.99
N LYS A 118 5.37 1.09 -2.96
CA LYS A 118 5.01 -0.33 -2.91
C LYS A 118 5.74 -1.07 -1.79
N GLU A 119 7.03 -0.81 -1.61
CA GLU A 119 7.80 -1.37 -0.49
C GLU A 119 7.21 -0.95 0.86
N GLN A 120 6.82 0.32 1.02
CA GLN A 120 6.15 0.79 2.24
C GLN A 120 4.77 0.15 2.42
N ALA A 121 3.99 -0.04 1.35
CA ALA A 121 2.71 -0.73 1.40
C ALA A 121 2.87 -2.21 1.83
N GLU A 122 3.93 -2.88 1.38
CA GLU A 122 4.30 -4.23 1.80
C GLU A 122 4.72 -4.26 3.28
N ALA A 123 5.52 -3.30 3.73
CA ALA A 123 5.93 -3.18 5.13
C ALA A 123 4.73 -2.96 6.07
N ILE A 124 3.82 -2.03 5.73
CA ILE A 124 2.58 -1.78 6.47
C ILE A 124 1.76 -3.07 6.60
N GLN A 125 1.63 -3.82 5.51
CA GLN A 125 0.90 -5.08 5.48
C GLN A 125 1.57 -6.15 6.35
N ALA A 126 2.90 -6.28 6.28
CA ALA A 126 3.67 -7.26 7.04
C ALA A 126 3.64 -6.97 8.55
N GLU A 127 3.75 -5.71 8.95
CA GLU A 127 3.64 -5.30 10.36
C GLU A 127 2.26 -5.61 10.93
N ALA A 128 1.19 -5.28 10.22
CA ALA A 128 -0.16 -5.59 10.67
C ALA A 128 -0.39 -7.11 10.85
N TYR A 129 0.26 -7.95 10.03
CA TYR A 129 0.24 -9.40 10.22
C TYR A 129 1.06 -9.87 11.42
N LYS A 130 2.21 -9.27 11.69
CA LYS A 130 3.00 -9.56 12.90
C LYS A 130 2.22 -9.22 14.16
N ASP A 131 1.64 -8.02 14.24
CA ASP A 131 0.85 -7.56 15.37
C ASP A 131 -0.32 -8.50 15.66
N ARG A 132 -0.99 -8.97 14.59
CA ARG A 132 -2.05 -9.97 14.69
C ARG A 132 -1.55 -11.30 15.28
N ASP A 133 -0.42 -11.80 14.78
CA ASP A 133 0.12 -13.09 15.21
C ASP A 133 0.62 -13.04 16.66
N GLU A 134 1.14 -11.89 17.12
CA GLU A 134 1.49 -11.66 18.52
C GLU A 134 0.27 -11.61 19.43
N LEU A 135 -0.80 -10.92 19.02
CA LEU A 135 -2.08 -10.90 19.75
C LEU A 135 -2.69 -12.29 19.90
N VAL A 136 -2.56 -13.16 18.89
CA VAL A 136 -3.04 -14.55 18.95
C VAL A 136 -2.23 -15.40 19.92
N LYS A 137 -0.93 -15.11 20.09
CA LYS A 137 -0.02 -15.89 20.94
C LYS A 137 -0.09 -15.54 22.42
N LYS A 138 -0.63 -14.37 22.79
CA LYS A 138 -0.76 -13.98 24.20
C LYS A 138 -1.92 -14.77 24.85
N PRO A 139 -1.66 -15.67 25.83
CA PRO A 139 -2.73 -16.36 26.50
C PRO A 139 -3.62 -15.35 27.22
N LEU A 140 -4.95 -15.50 27.06
CA LEU A 140 -5.92 -14.76 27.85
C LEU A 140 -5.65 -15.12 29.31
N ASN A 141 -5.07 -14.21 30.08
CA ASN A 141 -4.98 -14.37 31.53
C ASN A 141 -6.41 -14.49 32.06
N GLY A 142 -6.83 -15.72 32.35
CA GLY A 142 -8.10 -16.02 32.99
C GLY A 142 -8.14 -15.32 34.33
N THR A 143 -9.07 -14.41 34.50
CA THR A 143 -9.41 -13.83 35.80
C THR A 143 -10.04 -14.93 36.66
N ASN A 144 -9.20 -15.67 37.39
CA ASN A 144 -9.62 -16.51 38.50
C ASN A 144 -10.09 -15.61 39.65
N GLY A 145 -11.35 -15.15 39.58
CA GLY A 145 -12.05 -14.60 40.72
C GLY A 145 -12.29 -15.71 41.73
N LYS A 146 -11.53 -15.75 42.83
CA LYS A 146 -11.82 -16.61 43.97
C LYS A 146 -13.17 -16.18 44.57
N PRO A 147 -14.14 -17.10 44.82
CA PRO A 147 -15.29 -16.76 45.63
C PRO A 147 -14.83 -16.58 47.08
N VAL A 148 -15.01 -15.38 47.62
CA VAL A 148 -14.89 -15.14 49.06
C VAL A 148 -16.15 -15.70 49.70
N VAL A 149 -16.03 -16.83 50.40
CA VAL A 149 -17.07 -17.38 51.26
C VAL A 149 -17.03 -16.60 52.58
N SER A 150 -18.02 -15.75 52.84
CA SER A 150 -18.27 -15.23 54.18
C SER A 150 -19.10 -16.26 54.97
N LYS A 151 -18.57 -16.70 56.11
CA LYS A 151 -19.35 -17.37 57.16
C LYS A 151 -19.87 -16.29 58.13
N ALA A 152 -21.16 -16.30 58.40
CA ALA A 152 -21.78 -15.80 59.62
C ALA A 152 -22.91 -16.77 59.98
#